data_AF-A0A2T6FXU4-F1
#
_entry.id   AF-A0A2T6FXU4-F1
#
_cell.length_a   1.000
_cell.length_b   1.000
_cell.length_c   1.000
_cell.angle_alpha   90.00
_cell.angle_beta   90.00
_cell.angle_gamma   90.00
#
_symmetry.space_group_name_H-M   'P 1'
#
loop_
_entity.id
_entity.type
_entity.pdbx_description
1 polymer ?
#
loop_
_entity_poly.entity_id
_entity_poly.type
_entity_poly.pdbx_seq_one_letter_code
_entity_poly.pdbx_strand_id
1 'polypeptide(L)'
;MKKTFIALGTTATLLAGVLAPTASFASAPLQQETVFAAEELAAPMISEPKEFTDVEIPSKDTDKITGTLETDNSVVWYRFMTPAKLGNLKVKLFGPSGQTYKISVYDSDPNNNTALLSISQGTLGTVKSDKLKANTYYYLRVGSTTWKADKSHDFKIEAYYTN
;
A
#
# COMPACT_ATOMS: atom_id res chain seq x y z
N MET A 1 4.33 61.00 -53.45
CA MET A 1 5.67 61.20 -54.05
C MET A 1 6.52 62.01 -53.07
N LYS A 2 7.75 61.53 -52.74
CA LYS A 2 8.98 62.25 -52.27
C LYS A 2 8.86 63.24 -51.09
N LYS A 3 9.75 63.37 -50.10
CA LYS A 3 10.94 62.69 -49.51
C LYS A 3 11.42 63.63 -48.36
N THR A 4 12.36 63.17 -47.52
CA THR A 4 13.36 63.96 -46.71
C THR A 4 12.95 64.20 -45.24
N PHE A 5 13.46 63.52 -44.18
CA PHE A 5 14.82 63.45 -43.54
C PHE A 5 15.39 64.84 -43.18
N ILE A 6 15.89 65.21 -41.99
CA ILE A 6 17.06 64.83 -41.13
C ILE A 6 16.89 65.69 -39.83
N ALA A 7 17.22 65.37 -38.57
CA ALA A 7 18.55 65.29 -37.90
C ALA A 7 18.29 65.17 -36.36
N LEU A 8 18.90 64.25 -35.59
CA LEU A 8 20.19 64.30 -34.89
C LEU A 8 20.18 64.92 -33.47
N GLY A 9 20.71 64.14 -32.51
CA GLY A 9 21.17 64.55 -31.17
C GLY A 9 20.39 63.82 -30.06
N THR A 10 20.98 63.12 -29.09
CA THR A 10 22.36 63.03 -28.60
C THR A 10 22.51 61.75 -27.77
N THR A 11 23.68 61.14 -27.84
CA THR A 11 24.16 60.03 -27.00
C THR A 11 24.37 60.44 -25.55
N ALA A 12 23.99 59.60 -24.59
CA ALA A 12 24.74 59.42 -23.33
C ALA A 12 24.41 58.08 -22.66
N THR A 13 25.46 57.28 -22.51
CA THR A 13 25.58 56.00 -21.82
C THR A 13 25.35 56.14 -20.31
N LEU A 14 24.68 55.17 -19.68
CA LEU A 14 24.99 54.80 -18.29
C LEU A 14 24.80 53.29 -18.08
N LEU A 15 25.92 52.58 -18.11
CA LEU A 15 26.08 51.29 -17.45
C LEU A 15 26.35 51.54 -15.97
N ALA A 16 25.55 50.95 -15.10
CA ALA A 16 25.93 50.47 -13.77
C ALA A 16 24.86 49.42 -13.40
N GLY A 17 25.19 48.12 -13.40
CA GLY A 17 25.50 47.37 -12.18
C GLY A 17 24.23 47.27 -11.32
N VAL A 18 23.55 46.12 -11.22
CA VAL A 18 24.01 44.97 -10.43
C VAL A 18 23.48 43.66 -11.04
N LEU A 19 24.38 42.74 -11.37
CA LEU A 19 24.07 41.31 -11.53
C LEU A 19 23.76 40.75 -10.14
N ALA A 20 22.50 40.46 -9.84
CA ALA A 20 22.19 39.56 -8.75
C ALA A 20 22.51 38.12 -9.24
N PRO A 21 23.33 37.33 -8.53
CA PRO A 21 23.45 35.92 -8.83
C PRO A 21 22.15 35.24 -8.40
N THR A 22 21.25 34.97 -9.33
CA THR A 22 20.24 33.93 -9.10
C THR A 22 20.96 32.60 -9.21
N ALA A 23 21.35 32.06 -8.06
CA ALA A 23 21.83 30.70 -7.96
C ALA A 23 20.80 29.78 -8.64
N SER A 24 21.26 29.11 -9.69
CA SER A 24 20.55 28.04 -10.36
C SER A 24 20.36 26.90 -9.35
N PHE A 25 19.16 26.76 -8.82
CA PHE A 25 18.71 25.49 -8.30
C PHE A 25 17.91 24.83 -9.41
N ALA A 26 18.62 24.20 -10.33
CA ALA A 26 18.07 23.07 -11.06
C ALA A 26 17.76 21.99 -10.01
N SER A 27 16.56 22.04 -9.43
CA SER A 27 16.00 20.90 -8.73
C SER A 27 15.84 19.82 -9.77
N ALA A 28 16.78 18.87 -9.83
CA ALA A 28 16.53 17.62 -10.50
C ALA A 28 15.22 17.07 -9.90
N PRO A 29 14.15 16.87 -10.68
CA PRO A 29 13.08 16.03 -10.19
C PRO A 29 13.72 14.67 -9.98
N LEU A 30 13.82 14.27 -8.71
CA LEU A 30 14.20 12.93 -8.30
C LEU A 30 13.35 11.97 -9.15
N GLN A 31 14.00 11.26 -10.06
CA GLN A 31 13.46 10.06 -10.66
C GLN A 31 13.25 9.06 -9.53
N GLN A 32 12.08 9.13 -8.91
CA GLN A 32 11.56 8.07 -8.05
C GLN A 32 10.18 7.66 -8.56
N GLU A 33 10.05 7.63 -9.88
CA GLU A 33 9.15 6.69 -10.53
C GLU A 33 9.94 5.39 -10.74
N THR A 34 9.27 4.24 -10.60
CA THR A 34 9.79 2.87 -10.82
C THR A 34 10.66 2.23 -9.74
N VAL A 35 10.14 2.00 -8.52
CA VAL A 35 10.29 0.66 -7.86
C VAL A 35 9.26 0.32 -6.76
N PHE A 36 8.32 1.20 -6.38
CA PHE A 36 7.48 0.94 -5.21
C PHE A 36 6.38 -0.14 -5.37
N ALA A 37 6.06 -0.57 -6.59
CA ALA A 37 4.86 -1.39 -6.82
C ALA A 37 5.01 -2.90 -6.49
N ALA A 38 6.23 -3.42 -6.31
CA ALA A 38 6.44 -4.86 -6.11
C ALA A 38 6.93 -5.26 -4.70
N GLU A 39 7.62 -4.36 -4.00
CA GLU A 39 8.35 -4.71 -2.77
C GLU A 39 7.49 -4.56 -1.51
N GLU A 40 6.47 -3.70 -1.54
CA GLU A 40 5.59 -3.51 -0.39
C GLU A 40 4.79 -4.79 -0.08
N LEU A 41 4.47 -5.64 -1.05
CA LEU A 41 3.62 -6.83 -0.85
C LEU A 41 4.37 -8.06 -0.33
N ALA A 42 5.70 -8.03 -0.44
CA ALA A 42 6.60 -8.95 0.25
C ALA A 42 7.17 -8.35 1.54
N ALA A 43 6.85 -7.08 1.84
CA ALA A 43 7.37 -6.42 3.01
C ALA A 43 6.92 -7.17 4.27
N PRO A 44 7.88 -7.61 5.10
CA PRO A 44 7.57 -8.16 6.40
C PRO A 44 6.78 -7.15 7.25
N MET A 45 6.07 -7.62 8.27
CA MET A 45 5.51 -6.71 9.28
C MET A 45 6.65 -6.20 10.17
N ILE A 46 7.41 -5.19 9.70
CA ILE A 46 8.58 -4.62 10.41
C ILE A 46 8.17 -3.90 11.71
N SER A 47 6.91 -3.52 11.83
CA SER A 47 6.28 -2.96 13.02
C SER A 47 4.77 -3.17 12.96
N GLU A 48 4.09 -3.10 14.10
CA GLU A 48 2.62 -3.10 14.16
C GLU A 48 2.04 -2.03 13.20
N PRO A 49 0.99 -2.34 12.42
CA PRO A 49 0.37 -1.37 11.53
C PRO A 49 -0.24 -0.20 12.32
N LYS A 50 -0.01 1.04 11.85
CA LYS A 50 -0.57 2.25 12.47
C LYS A 50 -2.10 2.33 12.34
N GLU A 51 -2.63 1.78 11.26
CA GLU A 51 -4.05 1.74 10.96
C GLU A 51 -4.46 0.29 10.68
N PHE A 52 -5.43 -0.20 11.45
CA PHE A 52 -6.04 -1.50 11.26
C PHE A 52 -7.51 -1.45 11.69
N THR A 53 -8.28 -2.40 11.19
CA THR A 53 -9.67 -2.61 11.62
C THR A 53 -9.77 -3.86 12.48
N ASP A 54 -10.32 -3.75 13.69
CA ASP A 54 -10.62 -4.92 14.52
C ASP A 54 -11.75 -5.74 13.90
N VAL A 55 -11.52 -7.03 13.71
CA VAL A 55 -12.49 -7.98 13.18
C VAL A 55 -12.59 -9.20 14.07
N GLU A 56 -13.79 -9.73 14.20
CA GLU A 56 -14.02 -11.02 14.81
C GLU A 56 -14.02 -12.08 13.69
N ILE A 57 -13.26 -13.16 13.87
CA ILE A 57 -13.29 -14.31 12.95
C ILE A 57 -14.34 -15.27 13.48
N PRO A 58 -15.54 -15.32 12.88
CA PRO A 58 -16.62 -16.14 13.39
C PRO A 58 -16.34 -17.62 13.15
N SER A 59 -16.76 -18.47 14.09
CA SER A 59 -16.63 -19.93 13.94
C SER A 59 -17.54 -20.53 12.87
N LYS A 60 -18.51 -19.76 12.34
CA LYS A 60 -19.55 -20.27 11.41
C LYS A 60 -19.93 -19.33 10.26
N ASP A 61 -19.51 -18.07 10.27
CA ASP A 61 -20.09 -17.02 9.42
C ASP A 61 -19.01 -16.37 8.54
N THR A 62 -18.54 -17.17 7.58
CA THR A 62 -17.29 -16.99 6.82
C THR A 62 -17.23 -15.76 5.93
N ASP A 63 -18.28 -14.95 5.85
CA ASP A 63 -18.46 -13.97 4.78
C ASP A 63 -18.36 -12.50 5.20
N LYS A 64 -17.94 -12.22 6.44
CA LYS A 64 -18.12 -10.90 7.06
C LYS A 64 -17.01 -9.90 6.86
N ILE A 65 -15.81 -10.33 6.47
CA ILE A 65 -14.69 -9.41 6.36
C ILE A 65 -14.63 -8.92 4.92
N THR A 66 -15.04 -7.68 4.71
CA THR A 66 -14.93 -6.99 3.42
C THR A 66 -14.03 -5.77 3.55
N GLY A 67 -13.52 -5.31 2.42
CA GLY A 67 -12.74 -4.10 2.34
C GLY A 67 -12.57 -3.63 0.92
N THR A 68 -11.90 -2.50 0.79
CA THR A 68 -11.65 -1.85 -0.50
C THR A 68 -10.20 -1.44 -0.54
N LEU A 69 -9.54 -1.71 -1.67
CA LEU A 69 -8.24 -1.14 -1.99
C LEU A 69 -8.50 0.08 -2.89
N GLU A 70 -7.99 1.25 -2.51
CA GLU A 70 -8.29 2.50 -3.23
C GLU A 70 -7.31 2.75 -4.39
N THR A 71 -6.09 2.25 -4.26
CA THR A 71 -4.96 2.49 -5.18
C THR A 71 -4.09 1.25 -5.36
N ASP A 72 -3.17 1.30 -6.31
CA ASP A 72 -2.20 0.24 -6.63
C ASP A 72 -1.32 -0.19 -5.47
N ASN A 73 -0.94 0.77 -4.62
CA ASN A 73 -0.11 0.53 -3.44
C ASN A 73 -0.94 0.48 -2.15
N SER A 74 -2.27 0.40 -2.25
CA SER A 74 -3.11 0.27 -1.06
C SER A 74 -2.87 -1.06 -0.36
N VAL A 75 -2.80 -0.98 0.96
CA VAL A 75 -2.70 -2.12 1.86
C VAL A 75 -3.69 -1.91 2.98
N VAL A 76 -4.50 -2.93 3.26
CA VAL A 76 -5.46 -2.90 4.38
C VAL A 76 -5.05 -3.93 5.41
N TRP A 77 -5.09 -3.51 6.67
CA TRP A 77 -4.78 -4.35 7.82
C TRP A 77 -6.03 -4.60 8.65
N TYR A 78 -6.20 -5.84 9.07
CA TYR A 78 -7.21 -6.22 10.05
C TYR A 78 -6.54 -6.89 11.23
N ARG A 79 -7.03 -6.63 12.44
CA ARG A 79 -6.58 -7.29 13.66
C ARG A 79 -7.68 -8.21 14.17
N PHE A 80 -7.32 -9.41 14.59
CA PHE A 80 -8.25 -10.36 15.18
C PHE A 80 -7.63 -11.04 16.39
N MET A 81 -8.47 -11.47 17.34
CA MET A 81 -8.04 -12.25 18.49
C MET A 81 -8.38 -13.73 18.26
N THR A 82 -7.43 -14.62 18.55
CA THR A 82 -7.68 -16.06 18.54
C THR A 82 -8.60 -16.49 19.68
N PRO A 83 -9.45 -17.50 19.48
CA PRO A 83 -10.31 -18.03 20.54
C PRO A 83 -9.49 -18.76 21.61
N ALA A 84 -10.12 -18.97 22.78
CA ALA A 84 -9.51 -19.74 23.87
C ALA A 84 -9.23 -21.21 23.49
N LYS A 85 -10.10 -21.82 22.68
CA LYS A 85 -9.88 -23.16 22.11
C LYS A 85 -9.39 -23.03 20.67
N LEU A 86 -8.13 -23.40 20.46
CA LEU A 86 -7.50 -23.29 19.16
C LEU A 86 -7.94 -24.40 18.19
N GLY A 87 -8.12 -23.99 16.94
CA GLY A 87 -8.26 -24.84 15.76
C GLY A 87 -7.33 -24.35 14.67
N ASN A 88 -7.28 -25.05 13.53
CA ASN A 88 -6.54 -24.51 12.38
C ASN A 88 -7.30 -23.32 11.81
N LEU A 89 -6.62 -22.20 11.59
CA LEU A 89 -7.20 -21.04 10.93
C LEU A 89 -7.16 -21.25 9.41
N LYS A 90 -8.33 -21.27 8.78
CA LYS A 90 -8.51 -21.28 7.33
C LYS A 90 -8.73 -19.86 6.85
N VAL A 91 -8.06 -19.48 5.76
CA VAL A 91 -8.15 -18.13 5.18
C VAL A 91 -8.22 -18.22 3.66
N LYS A 92 -9.12 -17.48 3.04
CA LYS A 92 -9.24 -17.34 1.59
C LYS A 92 -9.60 -15.90 1.23
N LEU A 93 -8.96 -15.38 0.19
CA LEU A 93 -9.23 -14.04 -0.33
C LEU A 93 -10.00 -14.12 -1.65
N PHE A 94 -11.03 -13.30 -1.77
CA PHE A 94 -11.79 -13.06 -2.98
C PHE A 94 -11.67 -11.59 -3.39
N GLY A 95 -11.60 -11.33 -4.68
CA GLY A 95 -11.51 -10.00 -5.28
C GLY A 95 -12.04 -10.04 -6.71
N PRO A 96 -12.05 -8.91 -7.43
CA PRO A 96 -12.48 -8.87 -8.83
C PRO A 96 -11.57 -9.71 -9.73
N SER A 97 -12.10 -10.09 -10.89
CA SER A 97 -11.37 -10.84 -11.91
C SER A 97 -10.41 -9.95 -12.70
N GLY A 98 -9.37 -10.56 -13.28
CA GLY A 98 -8.36 -9.85 -14.08
C GLY A 98 -7.30 -9.12 -13.24
N GLN A 99 -7.31 -9.32 -11.93
CA GLN A 99 -6.41 -8.72 -10.95
C GLN A 99 -5.88 -9.82 -10.02
N THR A 100 -4.74 -9.58 -9.40
CA THR A 100 -4.10 -10.54 -8.49
C THR A 100 -3.91 -9.88 -7.13
N TYR A 101 -4.62 -10.36 -6.12
CA TYR A 101 -4.45 -9.92 -4.74
C TYR A 101 -3.73 -10.97 -3.90
N LYS A 102 -3.15 -10.55 -2.79
CA LYS A 102 -2.58 -11.42 -1.77
C LYS A 102 -3.16 -11.12 -0.40
N ILE A 103 -3.29 -12.17 0.41
CA ILE A 103 -3.55 -12.08 1.83
C ILE A 103 -2.43 -12.76 2.61
N SER A 104 -2.00 -12.12 3.69
CA SER A 104 -1.00 -12.68 4.60
C SER A 104 -1.45 -12.60 6.06
N VAL A 105 -1.04 -13.57 6.87
CA VAL A 105 -1.30 -13.63 8.32
C VAL A 105 0.00 -13.41 9.06
N TYR A 106 0.02 -12.48 10.01
CA TYR A 106 1.18 -12.16 10.85
C TYR A 106 0.86 -12.35 12.33
N ASP A 107 1.87 -12.76 13.10
CA ASP A 107 1.83 -12.68 14.57
C ASP A 107 1.83 -11.20 15.00
N SER A 108 1.34 -10.91 16.19
CA SER A 108 1.46 -9.60 16.84
C SER A 108 2.86 -9.23 17.31
N ASP A 109 3.80 -10.19 17.37
CA ASP A 109 5.18 -9.90 17.77
C ASP A 109 5.85 -8.93 16.77
N PRO A 110 6.20 -7.70 17.19
CA PRO A 110 6.80 -6.69 16.32
C PRO A 110 8.21 -7.06 15.84
N ASN A 111 8.84 -8.08 16.43
CA ASN A 111 10.13 -8.59 15.97
C ASN A 111 9.98 -9.76 14.99
N ASN A 112 8.76 -10.32 14.85
CA ASN A 112 8.49 -11.41 13.94
C ASN A 112 7.89 -10.91 12.64
N ASN A 113 8.81 -10.60 11.74
CA ASN A 113 8.56 -10.09 10.41
C ASN A 113 8.00 -11.14 9.43
N THR A 114 7.98 -12.43 9.81
CA THR A 114 7.64 -13.52 8.89
C THR A 114 6.14 -13.83 8.94
N ALA A 115 5.50 -13.83 7.77
CA ALA A 115 4.11 -14.24 7.66
C ALA A 115 3.95 -15.74 8.03
N LEU A 116 2.98 -16.05 8.88
CA LEU A 116 2.57 -17.42 9.18
C LEU A 116 1.89 -18.09 7.98
N LEU A 117 1.28 -17.27 7.12
CA LEU A 117 0.64 -17.67 5.88
C LEU A 117 0.70 -16.50 4.90
N SER A 118 0.99 -16.78 3.63
CA SER A 118 0.83 -15.82 2.54
C SER A 118 0.32 -16.55 1.31
N ILE A 119 -0.83 -16.14 0.80
CA ILE A 119 -1.50 -16.82 -0.32
C ILE A 119 -2.07 -15.80 -1.30
N SER A 120 -2.17 -16.20 -2.56
CA SER A 120 -2.87 -15.43 -3.59
C SER A 120 -4.38 -15.63 -3.50
N GLN A 121 -5.13 -14.66 -4.01
CA GLN A 121 -6.57 -14.71 -4.21
C GLN A 121 -7.03 -16.07 -4.79
N GLY A 122 -8.19 -16.54 -4.35
CA GLY A 122 -8.80 -17.80 -4.80
C GLY A 122 -8.20 -19.05 -4.16
N THR A 123 -7.04 -18.94 -3.52
CA THR A 123 -6.41 -20.06 -2.80
C THR A 123 -6.91 -20.12 -1.36
N LEU A 124 -7.22 -21.34 -0.87
CA LEU A 124 -7.51 -21.58 0.54
C LEU A 124 -6.21 -21.91 1.28
N GLY A 125 -5.80 -21.03 2.18
CA GLY A 125 -4.65 -21.22 3.06
C GLY A 125 -5.02 -21.76 4.43
N THR A 126 -4.03 -22.28 5.14
CA THR A 126 -4.21 -22.82 6.49
C THR A 126 -3.04 -22.43 7.38
N VAL A 127 -3.30 -21.74 8.49
CA VAL A 127 -2.37 -21.63 9.61
C VAL A 127 -2.69 -22.76 10.58
N LYS A 128 -1.71 -23.61 10.87
CA LYS A 128 -1.89 -24.73 11.79
C LYS A 128 -2.03 -24.21 13.23
N SER A 129 -2.83 -24.89 14.04
CA SER A 129 -3.09 -24.51 15.43
C SER A 129 -1.83 -24.46 16.30
N ASP A 130 -0.80 -25.25 15.99
CA ASP A 130 0.50 -25.25 16.67
C ASP A 130 1.35 -23.99 16.42
N LYS A 131 0.98 -23.18 15.41
CA LYS A 131 1.56 -21.87 15.13
C LYS A 131 0.77 -20.72 15.75
N LEU A 132 -0.35 -21.01 16.40
CA LEU A 132 -1.22 -20.02 17.02
C LEU A 132 -1.16 -20.14 18.54
N LYS A 133 -1.34 -19.00 19.22
CA LYS A 133 -1.52 -18.92 20.67
C LYS A 133 -2.97 -18.54 20.96
N ALA A 134 -3.56 -19.10 22.03
CA ALA A 134 -4.93 -18.79 22.43
C ALA A 134 -5.03 -17.36 22.99
N ASN A 135 -6.18 -16.69 22.82
CA ASN A 135 -6.44 -15.33 23.31
C ASN A 135 -5.32 -14.33 22.95
N THR A 136 -4.78 -14.43 21.74
CA THR A 136 -3.65 -13.64 21.25
C THR A 136 -4.06 -12.91 19.98
N TYR A 137 -3.59 -11.68 19.82
CA TYR A 137 -3.85 -10.89 18.62
C TYR A 137 -2.95 -11.31 17.45
N TYR A 138 -3.53 -11.28 16.26
CA TYR A 138 -2.87 -11.54 14.98
C TYR A 138 -3.40 -10.54 13.95
N TYR A 139 -2.65 -10.39 12.85
CA TYR A 139 -2.98 -9.44 11.79
C TYR A 139 -3.22 -10.15 10.46
N LEU A 140 -4.24 -9.71 9.73
CA LEU A 140 -4.43 -10.00 8.31
C LEU A 140 -4.00 -8.78 7.51
N ARG A 141 -3.22 -9.02 6.47
CA ARG A 141 -2.78 -8.00 5.52
C ARG A 141 -3.31 -8.34 4.15
N VAL A 142 -4.04 -7.42 3.52
CA VAL A 142 -4.50 -7.54 2.13
C VAL A 142 -3.87 -6.45 1.27
N GLY A 143 -3.42 -6.83 0.08
CA GLY A 143 -2.90 -5.90 -0.92
C GLY A 143 -2.99 -6.47 -2.34
N SER A 144 -2.82 -5.60 -3.33
CA SER A 144 -2.86 -5.97 -4.75
C SER A 144 -1.46 -6.16 -5.32
N THR A 145 -1.18 -7.30 -5.94
CA THR A 145 0.08 -7.56 -6.68
C THR A 145 0.05 -7.12 -8.14
N THR A 146 -1.14 -6.97 -8.71
CA THR A 146 -1.30 -6.38 -10.05
C THR A 146 -2.44 -5.39 -9.99
N TRP A 147 -2.16 -4.13 -10.27
CA TRP A 147 -3.19 -3.09 -10.27
C TRP A 147 -3.55 -2.67 -11.69
N LYS A 148 -4.85 -2.68 -11.97
CA LYS A 148 -5.43 -1.99 -13.11
C LYS A 148 -5.94 -0.66 -12.60
N ALA A 149 -5.33 0.43 -13.07
CA ALA A 149 -5.69 1.80 -12.71
C ALA A 149 -7.03 2.21 -13.35
N ASP A 150 -8.12 1.59 -12.89
CA ASP A 150 -9.48 1.89 -13.32
C ASP A 150 -10.34 2.47 -12.20
N LYS A 151 -10.35 1.85 -11.02
CA LYS A 151 -11.16 2.24 -9.86
C LYS A 151 -10.65 1.54 -8.59
N SER A 152 -11.24 1.89 -7.45
CA SER A 152 -11.08 1.12 -6.22
C SER A 152 -11.60 -0.32 -6.39
N HIS A 153 -10.96 -1.26 -5.71
CA HIS A 153 -11.21 -2.70 -5.83
C HIS A 153 -11.72 -3.26 -4.51
N ASP A 154 -12.99 -3.65 -4.50
CA ASP A 154 -13.61 -4.34 -3.36
C ASP A 154 -13.13 -5.79 -3.26
N PHE A 155 -12.89 -6.24 -2.05
CA PHE A 155 -12.50 -7.61 -1.75
C PHE A 155 -13.29 -8.17 -0.56
N LYS A 156 -13.24 -9.49 -0.44
CA LYS A 156 -13.85 -10.26 0.65
C LYS A 156 -12.86 -11.29 1.16
N ILE A 157 -12.78 -11.43 2.47
CA ILE A 157 -11.97 -12.44 3.15
C ILE A 157 -12.91 -13.44 3.80
N GLU A 158 -12.68 -14.71 3.48
CA GLU A 158 -13.23 -15.84 4.21
C GLU A 158 -12.22 -16.34 5.21
N ALA A 159 -12.55 -16.28 6.50
CA ALA A 159 -11.70 -16.77 7.57
C ALA A 159 -12.54 -17.52 8.61
N TYR A 160 -12.05 -18.69 9.06
CA TYR A 160 -12.71 -19.51 10.08
C TYR A 160 -11.75 -20.50 10.73
N TYR A 161 -12.10 -20.96 11.94
CA TYR A 161 -11.36 -22.01 12.64
C TYR A 161 -11.97 -23.39 12.39
N THR A 162 -11.13 -24.40 12.17
CA THR A 162 -11.55 -25.81 12.15
C THR A 162 -11.14 -26.49 13.45
N ASN A 163 -12.07 -27.19 14.09
CA ASN A 163 -11.81 -28.02 15.28
C ASN A 163 -10.91 -29.22 14.99
#